data_AF-A0A7W1XAB8-F1
#
_entry.id   AF-A0A7W1XAB8-F1
#
_cell.length_a   1.000
_cell.length_b   1.000
_cell.length_c   1.000
_cell.angle_alpha   90.00
_cell.angle_beta   90.00
_cell.angle_gamma   90.00
#
_symmetry.space_group_name_H-M   'P 1'
#
loop_
_entity.id
_entity.type
_entity.pdbx_description
1 polymer ?
#
loop_
_entity_poly.entity_id
_entity_poly.type
_entity_poly.pdbx_seq_one_letter_code
_entity_poly.pdbx_strand_id
1 'polypeptide(L)'
;MNFFEMFIQGLKPAIYRTTLESEFAKRLPFLVENFPYISSQETEKIVLIPGAETYVFFQDQEQKERFKKELEYTEANSPEFHRLLGITLGYPPLAVEFFVQAKLNPELEKRKVGMYHLGIGCSGDILDLIDNCRWLWDTYKLPEKIDIRLGTEFVSIPYGQMEELERIKTEYLKTIPQLV
;
A
#
# COMPACT_ATOMS: atom_id res chain seq x y z
N MET A 1 13.29 9.43 0.43
CA MET A 1 12.40 9.62 1.60
C MET A 1 11.81 8.28 1.99
N ASN A 2 11.86 7.90 3.27
CA ASN A 2 11.23 6.66 3.75
C ASN A 2 9.76 6.90 4.15
N PHE A 3 9.01 5.82 4.38
CA PHE A 3 7.57 5.93 4.66
C PHE A 3 7.23 6.62 5.99
N PHE A 4 8.13 6.60 6.99
CA PHE A 4 7.92 7.32 8.24
C PHE A 4 8.07 8.82 8.04
N GLU A 5 9.08 9.25 7.28
CA GLU A 5 9.26 10.67 6.91
C GLU A 5 8.04 11.20 6.16
N MET A 6 7.53 10.43 5.20
CA MET A 6 6.29 10.77 4.46
C MET A 6 5.09 10.94 5.40
N PHE A 7 4.93 10.03 6.35
CA PHE A 7 3.85 10.11 7.33
C PHE A 7 4.05 11.32 8.26
N ILE A 8 5.24 11.52 8.83
CA ILE A 8 5.49 12.66 9.73
C ILE A 8 5.31 14.01 9.01
N GLN A 9 5.57 14.09 7.71
CA GLN A 9 5.36 15.30 6.89
C GLN A 9 3.90 15.48 6.42
N GLY A 10 2.97 14.59 6.79
CA GLY A 10 1.57 14.68 6.37
C GLY A 10 1.30 14.25 4.93
N LEU A 11 2.30 13.68 4.23
CA LEU A 11 2.14 13.24 2.84
C LEU A 11 1.44 11.88 2.76
N LYS A 12 1.76 10.95 3.67
CA LYS A 12 1.10 9.63 3.75
C LYS A 12 -0.02 9.67 4.78
N PRO A 13 -1.26 9.26 4.45
CA PRO A 13 -2.42 9.43 5.34
C PRO A 13 -2.37 8.54 6.59
N ALA A 14 -1.87 7.31 6.45
CA ALA A 14 -1.80 6.35 7.55
C ALA A 14 -0.62 5.39 7.41
N ILE A 15 -0.20 4.80 8.53
CA ILE A 15 0.78 3.70 8.57
C ILE A 15 0.22 2.53 9.36
N TYR A 16 0.50 1.31 8.90
CA TYR A 16 0.06 0.06 9.52
C TYR A 16 1.26 -0.86 9.74
N ARG A 17 1.62 -1.11 11.00
CA ARG A 17 2.91 -1.73 11.37
C ARG A 17 2.81 -2.53 12.65
N THR A 18 3.77 -3.44 12.83
CA THR A 18 3.87 -4.31 13.99
C THR A 18 5.16 -4.08 14.78
N THR A 19 5.11 -4.27 16.10
CA THR A 19 6.27 -4.12 17.00
C THR A 19 7.41 -5.10 16.75
N LEU A 20 7.21 -6.14 15.94
CA LEU A 20 8.28 -7.02 15.47
C LEU A 20 9.26 -6.32 14.51
N GLU A 21 8.84 -5.23 13.87
CA GLU A 21 9.72 -4.44 13.02
C GLU A 21 10.61 -3.53 13.88
N SER A 22 11.90 -3.83 13.94
CA SER A 22 12.85 -3.12 14.82
C SER A 22 12.90 -1.60 14.61
N GLU A 23 12.82 -1.15 13.35
CA GLU A 23 12.80 0.28 13.01
C GLU A 23 11.48 0.96 13.43
N PHE A 24 10.36 0.25 13.38
CA PHE A 24 9.08 0.75 13.89
C PHE A 24 9.09 0.83 15.41
N ALA A 25 9.57 -0.21 16.10
CA ALA A 25 9.63 -0.24 17.56
C ALA A 25 10.43 0.94 18.14
N LYS A 26 11.52 1.35 17.48
CA LYS A 26 12.31 2.54 17.88
C LYS A 26 11.53 3.85 17.75
N ARG A 27 10.57 3.93 16.82
CA ARG A 27 9.78 5.14 16.52
C ARG A 27 8.44 5.17 17.25
N LEU A 28 7.99 4.02 17.77
CA LEU A 28 6.70 3.87 18.40
C LEU A 28 6.41 4.91 19.51
N PRO A 29 7.34 5.22 20.45
CA PRO A 29 7.08 6.22 21.49
C PRO A 29 6.71 7.58 20.91
N PHE A 30 7.46 8.04 19.91
CA PHE A 30 7.19 9.31 19.22
C PHE A 30 5.84 9.27 18.50
N LEU A 31 5.52 8.17 17.81
CA LEU A 31 4.26 8.05 17.08
C LEU A 31 3.04 8.07 18.01
N VAL A 32 3.11 7.36 19.14
CA VAL A 32 2.04 7.31 20.16
C VAL A 32 1.81 8.67 20.80
N GLU A 33 2.87 9.44 21.05
CA GLU A 33 2.78 10.77 21.66
C GLU A 33 2.20 11.82 20.69
N ASN A 34 2.44 11.68 19.39
CA ASN A 34 2.18 12.77 18.43
C ASN A 34 1.03 12.49 17.44
N PHE A 35 0.58 11.25 17.28
CA PHE A 35 -0.40 10.88 16.25
C PHE A 35 -1.53 10.02 16.79
N PRO A 36 -2.78 10.23 16.35
CA PRO A 36 -3.89 9.33 16.64
C PRO A 36 -3.64 7.93 16.10
N TYR A 37 -4.00 6.91 16.87
CA TYR A 37 -3.82 5.51 16.48
C TYR A 37 -4.91 4.57 17.00
N ILE A 38 -4.98 3.40 16.40
CA ILE A 38 -5.67 2.21 16.91
C ILE A 38 -4.59 1.14 17.11
N SER A 39 -4.61 0.44 18.24
CA SER A 39 -3.72 -0.70 18.48
C SER A 39 -4.51 -2.01 18.52
N SER A 40 -3.81 -3.12 18.31
CA SER A 40 -4.40 -4.45 18.39
C SER A 40 -4.86 -4.82 19.80
N GLN A 41 -4.47 -4.06 20.83
CA GLN A 41 -5.05 -4.18 22.17
C GLN A 41 -6.48 -3.62 22.24
N GLU A 42 -6.81 -2.63 21.41
CA GLU A 42 -8.16 -2.08 21.30
C GLU A 42 -9.06 -2.97 20.43
N THR A 43 -8.51 -3.57 19.37
CA THR A 43 -9.26 -4.46 18.48
C THR A 43 -8.37 -5.49 17.79
N GLU A 44 -8.74 -6.77 17.88
CA GLU A 44 -8.02 -7.85 17.21
C GLU A 44 -8.17 -7.83 15.68
N LYS A 45 -9.11 -7.03 15.14
CA LYS A 45 -9.37 -6.95 13.69
C LYS A 45 -8.17 -6.44 12.89
N ILE A 46 -7.27 -5.68 13.52
CA ILE A 46 -6.06 -5.14 12.88
C ILE A 46 -4.80 -5.93 13.21
N VAL A 47 -4.90 -7.15 13.74
CA VAL A 47 -3.72 -7.98 14.02
C VAL A 47 -3.08 -8.42 12.70
N LEU A 48 -1.83 -8.00 12.48
CA LEU A 48 -1.06 -8.41 11.30
C LEU A 48 -0.38 -9.78 11.51
N ILE A 49 0.21 -9.99 12.68
CA ILE A 49 0.93 -11.21 13.06
C ILE A 49 0.44 -11.66 14.43
N PRO A 50 -0.03 -12.91 14.59
CA PRO A 50 -0.45 -13.43 15.88
C PRO A 50 0.65 -13.30 16.94
N GLY A 51 0.29 -12.77 18.11
CA GLY A 51 1.22 -12.56 19.23
C GLY A 51 2.08 -11.29 19.13
N ALA A 52 1.94 -10.49 18.07
CA ALA A 52 2.60 -9.20 17.95
C ALA A 52 1.61 -8.05 18.02
N GLU A 53 2.00 -6.98 18.71
CA GLU A 53 1.18 -5.78 18.75
C GLU A 53 1.23 -5.07 17.40
N THR A 54 0.06 -4.69 16.89
CA THR A 54 -0.11 -4.03 15.60
C THR A 54 -0.79 -2.69 15.80
N TYR A 55 -0.36 -1.68 15.05
CA TYR A 55 -0.86 -0.32 15.13
C TYR A 55 -1.25 0.19 13.75
N VAL A 56 -2.35 0.96 13.70
CA VAL A 56 -2.69 1.85 12.59
C VAL A 56 -2.61 3.28 13.12
N PHE A 57 -1.67 4.10 12.61
CA PHE A 57 -1.59 5.53 12.91
C PHE A 57 -2.20 6.36 11.79
N PHE A 58 -2.73 7.52 12.15
CA PHE A 58 -3.44 8.46 11.27
C PHE A 58 -2.86 9.87 11.43
N GLN A 59 -3.02 10.73 10.42
CA GLN A 59 -2.58 12.12 10.52
C GLN A 59 -3.39 12.92 11.55
N ASP A 60 -4.68 12.61 11.67
CA ASP A 60 -5.61 13.37 12.48
C ASP A 60 -6.72 12.47 13.07
N GLN A 61 -7.47 13.02 14.02
CA GLN A 61 -8.51 12.29 14.75
C GLN A 61 -9.70 11.94 13.84
N GLU A 62 -10.00 12.78 12.84
CA GLU A 62 -11.13 12.54 11.92
C GLU A 62 -10.88 11.28 11.08
N GLN A 63 -9.67 11.13 10.55
CA GLN A 63 -9.24 9.94 9.82
C GLN A 63 -9.34 8.67 10.68
N LYS A 64 -8.89 8.75 11.94
CA LYS A 64 -9.00 7.65 12.91
C LYS A 64 -10.46 7.25 13.13
N GLU A 65 -11.33 8.20 13.44
CA GLU A 65 -12.74 7.91 13.75
C GLU A 65 -13.50 7.38 12.53
N ARG A 66 -13.23 7.91 11.33
CA ARG A 66 -13.80 7.38 10.09
C ARG A 66 -13.41 5.93 9.88
N PHE A 67 -12.11 5.61 9.98
CA PHE A 67 -11.64 4.23 9.85
C PHE A 67 -12.25 3.31 10.90
N LYS A 68 -12.28 3.74 12.16
CA LYS A 68 -12.86 2.96 13.27
C LYS A 68 -14.33 2.63 13.02
N LYS A 69 -15.12 3.62 12.60
CA LYS A 69 -16.55 3.44 12.28
C LYS A 69 -16.75 2.44 11.14
N GLU A 70 -15.95 2.52 10.08
CA GLU A 70 -16.05 1.56 8.97
C GLU A 70 -15.59 0.17 9.42
N LEU A 71 -14.52 0.08 10.23
CA LEU A 71 -13.97 -1.16 10.75
C LEU A 71 -14.98 -1.95 11.60
N GLU A 72 -15.88 -1.29 12.34
CA GLU A 72 -16.93 -1.94 13.14
C GLU A 72 -17.77 -2.93 12.32
N TYR A 73 -18.08 -2.58 11.07
CA TYR A 73 -18.92 -3.37 10.17
C TYR A 73 -18.13 -4.31 9.24
N THR A 74 -16.80 -4.33 9.35
CA THR A 74 -15.95 -5.23 8.55
C THR A 74 -15.50 -6.43 9.36
N GLU A 75 -15.43 -7.60 8.72
CA GLU A 75 -14.82 -8.79 9.32
C GLU A 75 -13.30 -8.73 9.19
N ALA A 76 -12.57 -9.21 10.20
CA ALA A 76 -11.11 -9.26 10.17
C ALA A 76 -10.63 -10.10 8.98
N ASN A 77 -9.59 -9.64 8.27
CA ASN A 77 -9.02 -10.31 7.09
C ASN A 77 -9.99 -10.57 5.92
N SER A 78 -11.18 -9.97 5.94
CA SER A 78 -12.10 -10.01 4.81
C SER A 78 -11.58 -9.19 3.61
N PRO A 79 -12.08 -9.45 2.39
CA PRO A 79 -11.90 -8.56 1.24
C PRO A 79 -12.19 -7.09 1.57
N GLU A 80 -13.30 -6.83 2.27
CA GLU A 80 -13.75 -5.49 2.66
C GLU A 80 -12.76 -4.82 3.61
N PHE A 81 -12.23 -5.56 4.59
CA PHE A 81 -11.17 -5.09 5.47
C PHE A 81 -9.91 -4.69 4.68
N HIS A 82 -9.48 -5.51 3.73
CA HIS A 82 -8.30 -5.20 2.91
C HIS A 82 -8.52 -3.99 2.01
N ARG A 83 -9.73 -3.79 1.48
CA ARG A 83 -10.10 -2.57 0.74
C ARG A 83 -10.01 -1.34 1.63
N LEU A 84 -10.71 -1.38 2.77
CA LEU A 84 -10.73 -0.30 3.75
C LEU A 84 -9.31 0.09 4.17
N LEU A 85 -8.51 -0.89 4.58
CA LEU A 85 -7.14 -0.67 5.01
C LEU A 85 -6.26 -0.12 3.87
N GLY A 86 -6.34 -0.69 2.67
CA GLY A 86 -5.52 -0.27 1.53
C GLY A 86 -5.75 1.19 1.13
N ILE A 87 -7.03 1.59 1.04
CA ILE A 87 -7.41 2.97 0.75
C ILE A 87 -6.96 3.91 1.87
N THR A 88 -7.17 3.51 3.12
CA THR A 88 -6.75 4.30 4.31
C THR A 88 -5.25 4.54 4.33
N LEU A 89 -4.45 3.56 3.89
CA LEU A 89 -3.00 3.69 3.79
C LEU A 89 -2.54 4.55 2.62
N GLY A 90 -3.43 5.02 1.75
CA GLY A 90 -3.11 5.83 0.58
C GLY A 90 -2.54 5.01 -0.57
N TYR A 91 -2.99 3.77 -0.76
CA TYR A 91 -2.65 2.99 -1.95
C TYR A 91 -3.57 3.32 -3.13
N PRO A 92 -3.10 3.15 -4.37
CA PRO A 92 -3.94 3.31 -5.56
C PRO A 92 -5.18 2.39 -5.48
N PRO A 93 -6.39 2.88 -5.78
CA PRO A 93 -7.61 2.06 -5.70
C PRO A 93 -7.57 0.79 -6.57
N LEU A 94 -7.00 0.87 -7.78
CA LEU A 94 -6.87 -0.31 -8.66
C LEU A 94 -5.89 -1.34 -8.09
N ALA A 95 -4.77 -0.90 -7.50
CA ALA A 95 -3.84 -1.79 -6.79
C ALA A 95 -4.50 -2.47 -5.58
N VAL A 96 -5.34 -1.75 -4.83
CA VAL A 96 -6.11 -2.30 -3.72
C VAL A 96 -7.08 -3.38 -4.19
N GLU A 97 -7.83 -3.11 -5.27
CA GLU A 97 -8.76 -4.10 -5.81
C GLU A 97 -8.02 -5.33 -6.35
N PHE A 98 -6.91 -5.14 -7.06
CA PHE A 98 -6.07 -6.25 -7.51
C PHE A 98 -5.60 -7.12 -6.35
N PHE A 99 -5.11 -6.53 -5.25
CA PHE A 99 -4.69 -7.29 -4.07
C PHE A 99 -5.81 -8.15 -3.50
N VAL A 100 -7.02 -7.61 -3.44
CA VAL A 100 -8.20 -8.31 -2.93
C VAL A 100 -8.59 -9.46 -3.87
N GLN A 101 -8.60 -9.22 -5.18
CA GLN A 101 -8.92 -10.24 -6.17
C GLN A 101 -7.85 -11.34 -6.25
N ALA A 102 -6.57 -11.00 -6.16
CA ALA A 102 -5.47 -11.96 -6.20
C ALA A 102 -5.47 -12.93 -5.01
N LYS A 103 -6.01 -12.50 -3.85
CA LYS A 103 -6.24 -13.40 -2.70
C LYS A 103 -7.31 -14.46 -2.99
N LEU A 104 -8.29 -14.14 -3.84
CA LEU A 104 -9.39 -15.03 -4.20
C LEU A 104 -9.06 -15.88 -5.44
N ASN A 105 -8.21 -15.35 -6.32
CA ASN A 105 -7.81 -16.00 -7.57
C ASN A 105 -6.28 -15.99 -7.74
N PRO A 106 -5.59 -17.08 -7.35
CA PRO A 106 -4.14 -17.20 -7.46
C PRO A 106 -3.57 -17.06 -8.89
N GLU A 107 -4.39 -17.29 -9.93
CA GLU A 107 -3.92 -17.13 -11.33
C GLU A 107 -3.54 -15.69 -11.67
N LEU A 108 -4.07 -14.71 -10.91
CA LEU A 108 -3.72 -13.31 -11.05
C LEU A 108 -2.27 -13.01 -10.60
N GLU A 109 -1.63 -13.87 -9.82
CA GLU A 109 -0.24 -13.68 -9.37
C GLU A 109 0.73 -13.60 -10.56
N LYS A 110 0.42 -14.27 -11.68
CA LYS A 110 1.22 -14.19 -12.93
C LYS A 110 1.25 -12.79 -13.54
N ARG A 111 0.27 -11.94 -13.21
CA ARG A 111 0.11 -10.57 -13.70
C ARG A 111 0.54 -9.52 -12.69
N LYS A 112 1.00 -9.94 -11.51
CA LYS A 112 1.35 -9.05 -10.42
C LYS A 112 2.61 -8.25 -10.73
N VAL A 113 2.51 -6.96 -10.48
CA VAL A 113 3.65 -6.04 -10.46
C VAL A 113 3.76 -5.38 -9.10
N GLY A 114 4.99 -5.21 -8.62
CA GLY A 114 5.26 -4.37 -7.46
C GLY A 114 5.50 -2.93 -7.90
N MET A 115 5.03 -1.97 -7.11
CA MET A 115 5.28 -0.55 -7.34
C MET A 115 5.76 0.07 -6.04
N TYR A 116 6.83 0.86 -6.11
CA TYR A 116 7.38 1.60 -5.00
C TYR A 116 7.57 3.07 -5.38
N HIS A 117 6.89 3.96 -4.65
CA HIS A 117 7.02 5.40 -4.82
C HIS A 117 7.03 6.04 -3.44
N LEU A 118 8.12 6.71 -3.08
CA LEU A 118 8.22 7.49 -1.83
C LEU A 118 7.74 6.73 -0.58
N GLY A 119 8.27 5.54 -0.32
CA GLY A 119 7.85 4.74 0.84
C GLY A 119 6.48 4.08 0.72
N ILE A 120 5.72 4.33 -0.35
CA ILE A 120 4.50 3.62 -0.71
C ILE A 120 4.87 2.40 -1.54
N GLY A 121 4.85 1.22 -0.92
CA GLY A 121 5.01 -0.06 -1.59
C GLY A 121 3.67 -0.77 -1.73
N CYS A 122 3.24 -1.07 -2.96
CA CYS A 122 2.01 -1.82 -3.23
C CYS A 122 2.21 -2.82 -4.37
N SER A 123 1.26 -3.76 -4.51
CA SER A 123 1.19 -4.67 -5.65
C SER A 123 -0.06 -4.36 -6.44
N GLY A 124 0.02 -4.42 -7.77
CA GLY A 124 -1.10 -4.20 -8.67
C GLY A 124 -1.05 -5.14 -9.87
N ASP A 125 -1.99 -4.96 -10.78
CA ASP A 125 -2.01 -5.67 -12.05
C ASP A 125 -1.13 -4.97 -13.09
N ILE A 126 -0.42 -5.74 -13.92
CA ILE A 126 0.28 -5.22 -15.09
C ILE A 126 -0.64 -4.43 -16.03
N LEU A 127 -1.93 -4.81 -16.14
CA LEU A 127 -2.88 -4.10 -17.00
C LEU A 127 -3.17 -2.69 -16.48
N ASP A 128 -3.13 -2.50 -15.16
CA ASP A 128 -3.43 -1.23 -14.48
C ASP A 128 -2.16 -0.46 -14.09
N LEU A 129 -0.97 -0.92 -14.50
CA LEU A 129 0.32 -0.36 -14.10
C LEU A 129 0.37 1.17 -14.29
N ILE A 130 -0.09 1.63 -15.44
CA ILE A 130 0.00 3.03 -15.86
C ILE A 130 -0.91 3.92 -15.02
N ASP A 131 -2.14 3.47 -14.78
CA ASP A 131 -3.11 4.23 -13.99
C ASP A 131 -2.69 4.25 -12.51
N ASN A 132 -2.11 3.17 -12.00
CA ASN A 132 -1.55 3.14 -10.65
C ASN A 132 -0.35 4.10 -10.52
N CYS A 133 0.58 4.10 -11.48
CA CYS A 133 1.73 5.01 -11.49
C CYS A 133 1.28 6.48 -11.58
N ARG A 134 0.34 6.79 -12.47
CA ARG A 134 -0.26 8.12 -12.60
C ARG A 134 -0.91 8.55 -11.29
N TRP A 135 -1.72 7.68 -10.69
CA TRP A 135 -2.36 7.96 -9.40
C TRP A 135 -1.34 8.29 -8.31
N LEU A 136 -0.23 7.55 -8.21
CA LEU A 136 0.83 7.82 -7.23
C LEU A 136 1.45 9.21 -7.44
N TRP A 137 1.82 9.53 -8.67
CA TRP A 137 2.39 10.84 -9.01
C TRP A 137 1.43 11.99 -8.76
N ASP A 138 0.16 11.85 -9.13
CA ASP A 138 -0.86 12.89 -8.96
C ASP A 138 -1.26 13.09 -7.50
N THR A 139 -1.23 12.00 -6.70
CA THR A 139 -1.60 12.03 -5.28
C THR A 139 -0.51 12.70 -4.45
N TYR A 140 0.75 12.27 -4.62
CA TYR A 140 1.85 12.71 -3.77
C TYR A 140 2.59 13.93 -4.32
N LYS A 141 2.35 14.31 -5.59
CA LYS A 141 2.80 15.57 -6.25
C LYS A 141 4.28 15.90 -6.06
N LEU A 142 5.11 14.87 -5.94
CA LEU A 142 6.55 14.98 -5.82
C LEU A 142 7.16 14.38 -7.09
N PRO A 143 8.06 15.11 -7.79
CA PRO A 143 8.62 14.68 -9.08
C PRO A 143 9.70 13.60 -8.89
N GLU A 144 9.31 12.51 -8.25
CA GLU A 144 10.16 11.39 -7.86
C GLU A 144 9.88 10.18 -8.74
N LYS A 145 10.90 9.35 -8.90
CA LYS A 145 10.80 8.12 -9.69
C LYS A 145 9.82 7.12 -9.05
N ILE A 146 9.35 6.16 -9.85
CA ILE A 146 8.67 4.96 -9.38
C ILE A 146 9.54 3.76 -9.71
N ASP A 147 9.83 2.93 -8.70
CA ASP A 147 10.50 1.67 -8.90
C ASP A 147 9.43 0.57 -9.10
N ILE A 148 9.51 -0.14 -10.22
CA ILE A 148 8.57 -1.19 -10.62
C ILE A 148 9.27 -2.53 -10.52
N ARG A 149 8.64 -3.48 -9.84
CA ARG A 149 9.09 -4.87 -9.74
C ARG A 149 8.28 -5.74 -10.70
N LEU A 150 8.96 -6.38 -11.63
CA LEU A 150 8.41 -7.29 -12.63
C LEU A 150 8.99 -8.68 -12.40
N GLY A 151 8.28 -9.54 -11.66
CA GLY A 151 8.83 -10.80 -11.18
C GLY A 151 10.06 -10.60 -10.28
N THR A 152 11.26 -10.90 -10.80
CA THR A 152 12.55 -10.71 -10.10
C THR A 152 13.28 -9.44 -10.50
N GLU A 153 12.85 -8.78 -11.58
CA GLU A 153 13.51 -7.58 -12.10
C GLU A 153 12.94 -6.31 -11.47
N PHE A 154 13.79 -5.27 -11.40
CA PHE A 154 13.43 -3.95 -10.93
C PHE A 154 13.78 -2.92 -12.00
N VAL A 155 12.84 -2.03 -12.30
CA VAL A 155 13.03 -0.93 -13.25
C VAL A 155 12.62 0.38 -12.59
N SER A 156 13.49 1.38 -12.66
CA SER A 156 13.21 2.73 -12.16
C SER A 156 12.69 3.62 -13.28
N ILE A 157 11.51 4.22 -13.08
CA ILE A 157 10.87 5.11 -14.05
C ILE A 157 10.88 6.54 -13.53
N PRO A 158 11.59 7.46 -14.20
CA PRO A 158 11.54 8.87 -13.82
C PRO A 158 10.11 9.44 -13.91
N TYR A 159 9.85 10.47 -13.11
CA TYR A 159 8.56 11.15 -13.07
C TYR A 159 8.08 11.56 -14.47
N GLY A 160 6.82 11.21 -14.79
CA GLY A 160 6.16 11.60 -16.03
C GLY A 160 6.60 10.85 -17.30
N GLN A 161 7.50 9.86 -17.19
CA GLN A 161 7.95 9.05 -18.34
C GLN A 161 6.91 7.98 -18.74
N MET A 162 5.76 8.44 -19.23
CA MET A 162 4.62 7.58 -19.58
C MET A 162 4.91 6.61 -20.73
N GLU A 163 5.71 7.04 -21.72
CA GLU A 163 6.08 6.18 -22.85
C GLU A 163 6.92 4.97 -22.40
N GLU A 164 7.79 5.17 -21.41
CA GLU A 164 8.60 4.08 -20.84
C GLU A 164 7.72 3.09 -20.05
N LEU A 165 6.69 3.59 -19.33
CA LEU A 165 5.71 2.72 -18.68
C LEU A 165 4.95 1.86 -19.69
N GLU A 166 4.51 2.44 -20.82
CA GLU A 166 3.82 1.70 -21.89
C GLU A 166 4.72 0.64 -22.52
N ARG A 167 5.99 0.98 -22.77
CA ARG A 167 6.99 0.05 -23.31
C ARG A 167 7.17 -1.15 -22.39
N ILE A 168 7.40 -0.89 -21.10
CA ILE A 168 7.60 -1.93 -20.09
C ILE A 168 6.35 -2.80 -19.91
N LYS A 169 5.17 -2.17 -19.84
CA LYS A 169 3.89 -2.89 -19.78
C LYS A 169 3.76 -3.86 -20.95
N THR A 170 4.02 -3.36 -22.17
CA THR A 170 3.92 -4.15 -23.40
C THR A 170 4.95 -5.28 -23.45
N GLU A 171 6.19 -5.03 -23.03
CA GLU A 171 7.24 -6.04 -23.00
C GLU A 171 6.96 -7.13 -21.97
N TYR A 172 6.55 -6.76 -20.76
CA TYR A 172 6.25 -7.72 -19.72
C TYR A 172 5.04 -8.59 -20.06
N LEU A 173 3.99 -8.02 -20.68
CA LEU A 173 2.84 -8.80 -21.15
C LEU A 173 3.22 -9.92 -22.15
N LYS A 174 4.31 -9.75 -22.92
CA LYS A 174 4.79 -10.78 -23.85
C LYS A 174 5.47 -11.95 -23.14
N THR A 175 5.92 -11.77 -21.90
CA THR A 175 6.59 -12.82 -21.12
C THR A 175 5.62 -13.67 -20.32
N ILE A 176 4.40 -13.15 -20.09
CA ILE A 176 3.34 -13.88 -19.38
C ILE A 176 2.74 -14.90 -20.35
N PRO A 177 2.74 -16.21 -20.02
CA PRO A 177 2.06 -17.22 -20.82
C PRO A 177 0.59 -16.84 -20.99
N GLN A 178 0.08 -16.82 -22.22
CA GLN A 178 -1.33 -16.52 -22.46
C GLN A 178 -2.18 -17.50 -21.65
N LEU A 179 -3.07 -16.96 -20.81
CA LEU A 179 -4.10 -17.73 -20.13
C LEU A 179 -5.06 -18.21 -21.23
N VAL A 180 -4.82 -19.41 -21.76
CA VAL A 180 -5.74 -20.14 -22.65
C VAL A 180 -6.94 -20.62 -21.86
#